data_AF-W3RGU1-F1
#
_entry.id   AF-W3RGU1-F1
#
_cell.length_a   1.000
_cell.length_b   1.000
_cell.length_c   1.000
_cell.angle_alpha   90.00
_cell.angle_beta   90.00
_cell.angle_gamma   90.00
#
_symmetry.space_group_name_H-M   'P 1'
#
loop_
_entity.id
_entity.type
_entity.pdbx_description
1 polymer ?
#
loop_
_entity_poly.entity_id
_entity_poly.type
_entity_poly.pdbx_seq_one_letter_code
_entity_poly.pdbx_strand_id
1 'polypeptide(L)'
;MTRDELASFCQTTIAPKSNKIAHGGTGLVLELAVMLRIRSLRSALSMHDAAVALHLTELSRRLDNAAELGRAAAACLSAGSHAAALDVAMDIEQLLYETTTLLNAASLLHRMED
;
A
#
# COMPACT_ATOMS: atom_id res chain seq x y z
N MET A 1 -3.61 -0.27 -19.53
CA MET A 1 -4.75 0.65 -19.49
C MET A 1 -4.28 1.94 -18.84
N THR A 2 -4.14 3.02 -19.60
CA THR A 2 -3.55 4.28 -19.12
C THR A 2 -4.61 5.20 -18.50
N ARG A 3 -4.18 6.18 -17.70
CA ARG A 3 -5.07 7.13 -16.99
C ARG A 3 -6.02 7.89 -17.93
N ASP A 4 -5.59 8.08 -19.18
CA ASP A 4 -6.36 8.75 -20.23
C ASP A 4 -7.49 7.86 -20.80
N GLU A 5 -7.30 6.54 -20.84
CA GLU A 5 -8.33 5.60 -21.28
C GLU A 5 -9.49 5.53 -20.25
N LEU A 6 -9.18 5.62 -18.95
CA LEU A 6 -10.18 5.68 -17.88
C LEU A 6 -10.98 6.99 -17.89
N ALA A 7 -10.34 8.11 -18.24
CA ALA A 7 -11.00 9.41 -18.36
C ALA A 7 -11.95 9.45 -19.58
N SER A 8 -11.55 8.86 -20.70
CA SER A 8 -12.38 8.73 -21.91
C SER A 8 -13.61 7.83 -21.67
N PHE A 9 -13.42 6.72 -20.95
CA PHE A 9 -14.53 5.84 -20.56
C PHE A 9 -15.57 6.58 -19.69
N CYS A 10 -15.11 7.37 -18.72
CA CYS A 10 -16.00 8.18 -17.87
C CYS A 10 -16.80 9.24 -18.66
N GLN A 11 -16.23 9.83 -19.72
CA GLN A 11 -16.93 10.85 -20.51
C GLN A 11 -18.00 10.26 -21.42
N THR A 12 -17.84 8.99 -21.84
CA THR A 12 -18.75 8.36 -22.81
C THR A 12 -20.05 7.86 -22.14
N THR A 13 -20.01 7.57 -20.83
CA THR A 13 -21.16 7.08 -20.05
C THR A 13 -22.09 8.21 -19.54
N ILE A 14 -21.69 9.48 -19.62
CA ILE A 14 -22.41 10.61 -18.98
C ILE A 14 -23.34 11.39 -19.95
N ALA A 15 -23.42 11.06 -21.24
CA ALA A 15 -24.33 11.74 -22.16
C ALA A 15 -25.57 10.88 -22.50
N PRO A 16 -26.72 11.05 -21.82
CA PRO A 16 -27.96 10.46 -22.28
C PRO A 16 -28.40 11.20 -23.55
N LYS A 17 -28.27 10.56 -24.72
CA LYS A 17 -29.03 10.99 -25.91
C LYS A 17 -30.50 10.78 -25.60
N SER A 18 -31.24 11.87 -25.42
CA SER A 18 -32.70 11.87 -25.30
C SER A 18 -33.34 11.22 -26.53
N ASN A 19 -33.61 9.91 -26.44
CA ASN A 19 -34.52 9.24 -27.35
C ASN A 19 -35.59 8.53 -26.52
N LYS A 20 -36.86 8.86 -26.79
CA LYS A 20 -38.03 8.32 -26.10
C LYS A 20 -38.05 6.79 -26.21
N ILE A 21 -37.91 6.09 -25.10
CA ILE A 21 -38.41 4.72 -24.99
C ILE A 21 -39.18 4.58 -23.67
N ALA A 22 -40.44 4.18 -23.82
CA ALA A 22 -41.36 3.89 -22.74
C ALA A 22 -40.96 2.61 -21.98
N HIS A 23 -41.37 2.54 -20.71
CA HIS A 23 -41.40 1.37 -19.82
C HIS A 23 -40.05 0.75 -19.38
N GLY A 24 -39.75 0.90 -18.09
CA GLY A 24 -38.88 -0.03 -17.34
C GLY A 24 -38.02 0.67 -16.29
N GLY A 25 -38.42 0.62 -15.02
CA GLY A 25 -37.62 1.10 -13.87
C GLY A 25 -36.27 0.37 -13.66
N THR A 26 -35.90 -0.54 -14.56
CA THR A 26 -34.69 -1.37 -14.53
C THR A 26 -33.42 -0.61 -14.97
N GLY A 27 -33.52 0.41 -15.82
CA GLY A 27 -32.34 1.17 -16.30
C GLY A 27 -31.65 2.00 -15.21
N LEU A 28 -32.43 2.67 -14.37
CA LEU A 28 -31.90 3.47 -13.24
C LEU A 28 -31.28 2.60 -12.15
N VAL A 29 -31.81 1.39 -11.94
CA VAL A 29 -31.28 0.43 -10.96
C VAL A 29 -29.93 -0.11 -11.42
N LEU A 30 -29.77 -0.38 -12.72
CA LEU A 30 -28.51 -0.86 -13.28
C LEU A 30 -27.41 0.22 -13.23
N GLU A 31 -27.73 1.46 -13.62
CA GLU A 31 -26.81 2.60 -13.53
C GLU A 31 -26.35 2.87 -12.08
N LEU A 32 -27.29 2.85 -11.13
CA LEU A 32 -26.96 3.02 -9.72
C LEU A 32 -26.09 1.86 -9.20
N ALA A 33 -26.38 0.62 -9.60
CA ALA A 33 -25.57 -0.55 -9.23
C ALA A 33 -24.14 -0.46 -9.77
N VAL A 34 -23.96 -0.01 -11.01
CA VAL A 34 -22.65 0.21 -11.63
C VAL A 34 -21.89 1.32 -10.89
N MET A 35 -22.53 2.46 -10.60
CA MET A 35 -21.90 3.54 -9.84
C MET A 35 -21.48 3.11 -8.43
N LEU A 36 -22.33 2.35 -7.72
CA LEU A 36 -22.00 1.81 -6.41
C LEU A 36 -20.82 0.82 -6.46
N ARG A 37 -20.77 -0.04 -7.48
CA ARG A 37 -19.65 -0.96 -7.69
C ARG A 37 -18.35 -0.23 -8.00
N ILE A 38 -18.37 0.77 -8.88
CA ILE A 38 -17.20 1.60 -9.21
C ILE A 38 -16.71 2.33 -7.96
N ARG A 39 -17.60 2.90 -7.15
CA ARG A 39 -17.24 3.57 -5.89
C ARG A 39 -16.60 2.60 -4.91
N SER A 40 -17.18 1.40 -4.73
CA SER A 40 -16.66 0.36 -3.85
C SER A 40 -15.27 -0.14 -4.27
N LEU A 41 -15.03 -0.31 -5.58
CA LEU A 41 -13.72 -0.70 -6.11
C LEU A 41 -12.69 0.42 -5.91
N ARG A 42 -13.07 1.68 -6.15
CA ARG A 42 -12.19 2.84 -5.92
C ARG A 42 -11.79 2.97 -4.46
N SER A 43 -12.72 2.79 -3.52
CA SER A 43 -12.39 2.83 -2.09
C SER A 43 -11.43 1.70 -1.70
N ALA A 44 -11.62 0.49 -2.24
CA ALA A 44 -10.73 -0.64 -1.98
C ALA A 44 -9.31 -0.39 -2.52
N LEU A 45 -9.18 0.11 -3.75
CA LEU A 45 -7.88 0.44 -4.34
C LEU A 45 -7.17 1.55 -3.54
N SER A 46 -7.90 2.58 -3.11
CA SER A 46 -7.32 3.64 -2.27
C SER A 46 -6.82 3.14 -0.91
N MET A 47 -7.45 2.09 -0.37
CA MET A 47 -7.01 1.46 0.87
C MET A 47 -5.78 0.57 0.66
N HIS A 48 -5.68 -0.11 -0.48
CA HIS A 48 -4.51 -0.89 -0.83
C HIS A 48 -3.26 -0.02 -0.95
N ASP A 49 -3.33 1.04 -1.78
CA ASP A 49 -2.20 1.96 -1.98
C ASP A 49 -1.73 2.58 -0.66
N ALA A 50 -2.69 2.95 0.20
CA ALA A 50 -2.41 3.48 1.53
C ALA A 50 -1.73 2.44 2.45
N ALA A 51 -2.19 1.19 2.40
CA ALA A 51 -1.60 0.10 3.19
C ALA A 51 -0.15 -0.19 2.75
N VAL A 52 0.10 -0.28 1.44
CA VAL A 52 1.44 -0.47 0.89
C VAL A 52 2.36 0.70 1.27
N ALA A 53 1.91 1.94 1.09
CA ALA A 53 2.69 3.13 1.46
C ALA A 53 3.06 3.14 2.96
N LEU A 54 2.12 2.77 3.83
CA LEU A 54 2.37 2.66 5.28
C LEU A 54 3.41 1.57 5.59
N HIS A 55 3.31 0.40 4.96
CA HIS A 55 4.27 -0.70 5.17
C HIS A 55 5.67 -0.30 4.73
N LEU A 56 5.80 0.33 3.56
CA LEU A 56 7.10 0.79 3.05
C LEU A 56 7.70 1.88 3.95
N THR A 57 6.88 2.82 4.44
CA THR A 57 7.33 3.87 5.37
C THR A 57 7.87 3.28 6.66
N GLU A 58 7.14 2.34 7.26
CA GLU A 58 7.54 1.69 8.51
C GLU A 58 8.77 0.79 8.32
N LEU A 59 8.86 0.11 7.17
CA LEU A 59 10.03 -0.68 6.78
C LEU A 59 11.29 0.20 6.72
N SER A 60 11.22 1.34 6.01
CA SER A 60 12.35 2.28 5.93
C SER A 60 12.75 2.78 7.32
N ARG A 61 11.78 3.19 8.14
CA ARG A 61 12.03 3.68 9.50
C ARG A 61 12.76 2.65 10.38
N ARG A 62 12.40 1.37 10.28
CA ARG A 62 13.05 0.30 11.07
C ARG A 62 14.46 -0.02 10.57
N LEU A 63 14.67 0.00 9.26
CA LEU A 63 16.00 -0.16 8.66
C LEU A 63 16.94 0.98 9.06
N ASP A 64 16.44 2.22 9.10
CA ASP A 64 17.22 3.37 9.56
C ASP A 64 17.64 3.20 11.04
N ASN A 65 16.72 2.76 11.90
CA ASN A 65 17.02 2.46 13.30
C ASN A 65 18.03 1.31 13.45
N ALA A 66 17.90 0.25 12.66
CA ALA A 66 18.87 -0.84 12.64
C ALA A 66 20.27 -0.36 12.21
N ALA A 67 20.33 0.53 11.23
CA ALA A 67 21.58 1.14 10.78
C ALA A 67 22.20 2.04 11.86
N GLU A 68 21.39 2.76 12.64
CA GLU A 68 21.84 3.54 13.80
C GLU A 68 22.46 2.66 14.88
N LEU A 69 21.79 1.56 15.25
CA LEU A 69 22.32 0.58 16.20
C LEU A 69 23.63 -0.05 15.70
N GLY A 70 23.71 -0.39 14.41
CA GLY A 70 24.94 -0.92 13.81
C GLY A 70 26.11 0.07 13.91
N ARG A 71 25.86 1.36 13.70
CA ARG A 71 26.87 2.41 13.91
C ARG A 71 27.27 2.54 15.39
N ALA A 72 26.31 2.46 16.31
CA ALA A 72 26.58 2.50 17.74
C ALA A 72 27.45 1.30 18.19
N ALA A 73 27.13 0.09 17.74
CA ALA A 73 27.93 -1.10 18.00
C ALA A 73 29.38 -0.95 17.48
N ALA A 74 29.55 -0.43 16.27
CA ALA A 74 30.89 -0.16 15.70
C ALA A 74 31.69 0.87 16.52
N ALA A 75 31.02 1.89 17.08
CA ALA A 75 31.64 2.86 17.98
C ALA A 75 32.08 2.22 19.31
N CYS A 76 31.25 1.35 19.90
CA CYS A 76 31.63 0.57 21.09
C CYS A 76 32.87 -0.29 20.86
N LEU A 77 32.93 -0.95 19.69
CA LEU A 77 34.08 -1.75 19.30
C LEU A 77 35.34 -0.89 19.16
N SER A 78 35.22 0.27 18.50
CA SER A 78 36.31 1.23 18.32
C SER A 78 36.81 1.82 19.65
N ALA A 79 35.93 1.90 20.66
CA ALA A 79 36.28 2.29 22.03
C ALA A 79 36.87 1.13 22.86
N GLY A 80 37.04 -0.07 22.29
CA GLY A 80 37.62 -1.24 22.94
C GLY A 80 36.63 -2.10 23.73
N SER A 81 35.33 -1.75 23.75
CA SER A 81 34.30 -2.49 24.48
C SER A 81 33.56 -3.47 23.57
N HIS A 82 34.10 -4.69 23.46
CA HIS A 82 33.53 -5.75 22.64
C HIS A 82 32.19 -6.27 23.16
N ALA A 83 32.04 -6.39 24.49
CA ALA A 83 30.80 -6.87 25.10
C ALA A 83 29.64 -5.91 24.82
N ALA A 84 29.85 -4.59 25.03
CA ALA A 84 28.84 -3.59 24.73
C ALA A 84 28.52 -3.51 23.23
N ALA A 85 29.52 -3.69 22.36
CA ALA A 85 29.29 -3.75 20.92
C ALA A 85 28.39 -4.93 20.53
N LEU A 86 28.60 -6.10 21.15
CA LEU A 86 27.75 -7.27 20.91
C LEU A 86 26.33 -7.06 21.44
N ASP A 87 26.17 -6.54 22.65
CA ASP A 87 24.86 -6.27 23.25
C ASP A 87 24.03 -5.31 22.36
N VAL A 88 24.64 -4.20 21.91
CA VAL A 88 23.98 -3.24 21.00
C VAL A 88 23.68 -3.87 19.63
N ALA A 89 24.55 -4.73 19.12
CA ALA A 89 24.31 -5.42 17.85
C ALA A 89 23.15 -6.42 17.94
N MET A 90 22.92 -7.04 19.10
CA MET A 90 21.79 -7.96 19.31
C MET A 90 20.43 -7.26 19.25
N ASP A 91 20.35 -5.98 19.61
CA ASP A 91 19.11 -5.20 19.50
C ASP A 91 18.61 -5.05 18.05
N ILE A 92 19.49 -5.28 17.05
CA ILE A 92 19.13 -5.24 15.63
C ILE A 92 18.27 -6.44 15.22
N GLU A 93 18.39 -7.59 15.89
CA GLU A 93 17.69 -8.84 15.52
C GLU A 93 16.17 -8.62 15.45
N GLN A 94 15.61 -7.94 16.46
CA GLN A 94 14.19 -7.64 16.52
C GLN A 94 13.75 -6.75 15.33
N LEU A 95 14.55 -5.73 14.99
CA LEU A 95 14.24 -4.82 13.89
C LEU A 95 14.26 -5.54 12.54
N LEU A 96 15.18 -6.50 12.34
CA LEU A 96 15.25 -7.31 11.13
C LEU A 96 14.07 -8.29 11.02
N TYR A 97 13.68 -8.92 12.13
CA TYR A 97 12.50 -9.79 12.18
C TYR A 97 11.23 -9.02 11.77
N GLU A 98 11.03 -7.85 12.34
CA GLU A 98 9.85 -7.03 12.08
C GLU A 98 9.85 -6.46 10.66
N THR A 99 11.02 -6.03 10.17
CA THR A 99 11.19 -5.56 8.79
C THR A 99 10.85 -6.66 7.79
N THR A 100 11.30 -7.89 8.03
CA THR A 100 11.00 -9.05 7.19
C THR A 100 9.50 -9.35 7.19
N THR A 101 8.87 -9.25 8.36
CA THR A 101 7.41 -9.41 8.51
C THR A 101 6.65 -8.37 7.69
N LEU A 102 7.05 -7.09 7.75
CA LEU A 102 6.43 -6.02 6.98
C LEU A 102 6.62 -6.21 5.47
N LEU A 103 7.81 -6.62 5.04
CA LEU A 103 8.08 -6.92 3.64
C LEU A 103 7.23 -8.09 3.12
N ASN A 104 7.07 -9.14 3.93
CA ASN A 104 6.20 -10.27 3.60
C ASN A 104 4.73 -9.85 3.49
N ALA A 105 4.26 -8.97 4.38
CA ALA A 105 2.91 -8.43 4.32
C ALA A 105 2.69 -7.56 3.07
N ALA A 106 3.62 -6.66 2.74
CA ALA A 106 3.56 -5.88 1.51
C ALA A 106 3.57 -6.77 0.25
N SER A 107 4.37 -7.84 0.26
CA SER A 107 4.41 -8.82 -0.83
C SER A 107 3.12 -9.64 -0.96
N LEU A 108 2.41 -9.88 0.14
CA LEU A 108 1.08 -10.49 0.11
C LEU A 108 0.04 -9.54 -0.49
N LEU A 109 0.04 -8.27 -0.06
CA LEU A 109 -0.85 -7.24 -0.60
C LEU A 109 -0.68 -7.09 -2.12
N HIS A 110 0.57 -7.01 -2.59
CA HIS A 110 0.87 -6.91 -4.01
C HIS A 110 0.30 -8.09 -4.83
N ARG A 111 0.42 -9.32 -4.32
CA ARG A 111 -0.13 -10.52 -4.98
C ARG A 111 -1.64 -10.63 -4.95
N MET A 112 -2.32 -9.86 -4.11
CA MET A 112 -3.79 -9.81 -4.09
C MET A 112 -4.35 -8.85 -5.14
N GLU A 113 -3.50 -8.01 -5.75
CA GLU A 113 -3.88 -7.14 -6.88
C GLU A 113 -3.75 -7.83 -8.25
N ASP A 114 -2.92 -8.88 -8.34
CA ASP A 114 -2.76 -9.74 -9.53
C ASP A 114 -3.95 -10.70 -9.72
#